data_AF-A0AAU9W4P5-F1
#
_entry.id   AF-A0AAU9W4P5-F1
#
_cell.length_a   1.000
_cell.length_b   1.000
_cell.length_c   1.000
_cell.angle_alpha   90.00
_cell.angle_beta   90.00
_cell.angle_gamma   90.00
#
_symmetry.space_group_name_H-M   'P 1'
#
loop_
_entity.id
_entity.type
_entity.pdbx_description
1 polymer ?
#
loop_
_entity_poly.entity_id
_entity_poly.type
_entity_poly.pdbx_seq_one_letter_code
_entity_poly.pdbx_strand_id
1 'polypeptide(L)'
;MMVRFVVLCCFVTIPISVWTRECFHCLDIASRCKPGTNISTILECTDPTNRCFWRKVTGETREGDMIERGCTNEDGCDIMMKACENSGDCKTTCCHQDLCNSAVANGITSNTCTFLGLLVIILILRWEVS
;
A
#
# COMPACT_ATOMS: atom_id res chain seq x y z
N MET A 1 -22.78 36.91 37.76
CA MET A 1 -22.80 35.97 36.61
C MET A 1 -21.89 36.58 35.55
N MET A 2 -20.65 36.08 35.41
CA MET A 2 -20.25 35.08 34.40
C MET A 2 -20.65 35.56 33.00
N VAL A 3 -19.73 35.78 32.05
CA VAL A 3 -18.83 34.77 31.50
C VAL A 3 -17.57 35.45 30.95
N ARG A 4 -16.40 35.04 31.44
CA ARG A 4 -15.11 35.34 30.81
C ARG A 4 -15.06 34.56 29.50
N PHE A 5 -14.96 35.26 28.37
CA PHE A 5 -14.63 34.66 27.07
C PHE A 5 -13.18 34.21 27.12
N VAL A 6 -12.95 33.04 27.72
CA VAL A 6 -11.73 32.28 27.49
C VAL A 6 -11.89 31.72 26.09
N VAL A 7 -11.41 32.48 25.10
CA VAL A 7 -11.12 31.97 23.76
C VAL A 7 -10.01 30.95 23.97
N LEU A 8 -10.41 29.73 24.33
CA LEU A 8 -9.54 28.58 24.37
C LEU A 8 -9.00 28.44 22.97
N CYS A 9 -7.71 28.77 22.82
CA CYS A 9 -6.88 28.35 21.71
C CYS A 9 -6.89 26.83 21.63
N CYS A 10 -7.98 26.25 21.14
CA CYS A 10 -7.99 24.93 20.54
C CYS A 10 -7.14 25.06 19.27
N PHE A 11 -5.82 25.13 19.47
CA PHE A 11 -4.88 24.47 18.57
C PHE A 11 -5.34 23.02 18.54
N VAL A 12 -6.29 22.73 17.66
CA VAL A 12 -6.48 21.40 17.13
C VAL A 12 -5.15 21.12 16.46
N THR A 13 -4.23 20.54 17.22
CA THR A 13 -3.11 19.81 16.66
C THR A 13 -3.77 18.70 15.87
N ILE A 14 -4.05 18.95 14.60
CA ILE A 14 -4.29 17.90 13.63
C ILE A 14 -3.02 17.07 13.76
N PRO A 15 -3.05 15.84 14.31
CA PRO A 15 -1.92 14.98 14.14
C PRO A 15 -1.77 14.89 12.63
N ILE A 16 -0.68 15.46 12.11
CA ILE A 16 -0.26 15.21 10.75
C ILE A 16 -0.04 13.72 10.79
N SER A 17 -1.06 12.95 10.42
CA SER A 17 -0.93 11.52 10.23
C SER A 17 0.14 11.44 9.16
N VAL A 18 1.34 11.09 9.57
CA VAL A 18 2.39 10.71 8.64
C VAL A 18 1.84 9.41 8.11
N TRP A 19 1.24 9.43 6.92
CA TRP A 19 0.68 8.22 6.30
C TRP A 19 1.87 7.38 5.86
N THR A 20 2.53 6.75 6.82
CA THR A 20 3.57 5.78 6.54
C THR A 20 2.89 4.49 6.13
N ARG A 21 3.45 3.85 5.10
CA ARG A 21 2.92 2.62 4.52
C ARG A 21 3.90 1.50 4.75
N GLU A 22 3.41 0.34 5.14
CA GLU A 22 4.29 -0.82 5.30
C GLU A 22 4.26 -1.70 4.06
N CYS A 23 5.42 -2.12 3.56
CA CYS A 23 5.52 -3.05 2.43
C CYS A 23 6.48 -4.18 2.78
N PHE A 24 6.26 -5.37 2.22
CA PHE A 24 7.30 -6.40 2.26
C PHE A 24 8.50 -5.96 1.40
N HIS A 25 9.69 -6.18 1.92
CA HIS A 25 10.95 -5.94 1.22
C HIS A 25 11.78 -7.22 1.18
N CYS A 26 12.26 -7.55 -0.02
CA CYS A 26 13.09 -8.71 -0.26
C CYS A 26 13.63 -8.68 -1.70
N LEU A 27 14.84 -9.18 -1.91
CA LEU A 27 15.43 -9.43 -3.21
C LEU A 27 16.17 -10.78 -3.17
N ASP A 28 15.51 -11.83 -3.65
CA ASP A 28 16.10 -13.18 -3.68
C ASP A 28 15.27 -14.13 -4.56
N ILE A 29 15.70 -15.38 -4.66
CA ILE A 29 14.90 -16.45 -5.28
C ILE A 29 13.56 -16.61 -4.54
N ALA A 30 12.52 -16.98 -5.29
CA ALA A 30 11.14 -17.06 -4.80
C ALA A 30 10.97 -17.94 -3.54
N SER A 31 11.78 -18.99 -3.39
CA SER A 31 11.73 -19.88 -2.23
C SER A 31 12.22 -19.23 -0.93
N ARG A 32 13.17 -18.28 -1.03
CA ARG A 32 13.76 -17.53 0.08
C ARG A 32 12.96 -16.25 0.40
N CYS A 33 12.29 -15.71 -0.61
CA CYS A 33 11.54 -14.46 -0.56
C CYS A 33 10.07 -14.61 -0.08
N LYS A 34 9.82 -15.49 0.90
CA LYS A 34 8.49 -15.73 1.47
C LYS A 34 8.26 -14.84 2.69
N PRO A 35 7.02 -14.37 2.93
CA PRO A 35 6.69 -13.66 4.17
C PRO A 35 7.10 -14.48 5.40
N GLY A 36 7.73 -13.82 6.38
CA GLY A 36 8.17 -14.46 7.63
C GLY A 36 9.52 -15.17 7.57
N THR A 37 10.24 -15.13 6.44
CA THR A 37 11.65 -15.53 6.42
C THR A 37 12.54 -14.41 6.95
N ASN A 38 13.75 -14.75 7.39
CA ASN A 38 14.76 -13.78 7.81
C ASN A 38 15.22 -12.83 6.67
N ILE A 39 14.95 -13.18 5.42
CA ILE A 39 15.32 -12.42 4.23
C ILE A 39 14.18 -11.45 3.83
N SER A 40 12.94 -11.79 4.15
CA SER A 40 11.77 -10.96 3.90
C SER A 40 11.48 -10.07 5.10
N THR A 41 11.80 -8.79 4.98
CA THR A 41 11.53 -7.79 6.02
C THR A 41 10.28 -6.96 5.71
N ILE A 42 9.79 -6.24 6.71
CA ILE A 42 8.78 -5.19 6.53
C ILE A 42 9.55 -3.87 6.46
N LEU A 43 9.24 -3.07 5.45
CA LEU A 43 9.82 -1.75 5.22
C LEU A 43 8.71 -0.70 5.35
N GLU A 44 8.98 0.32 6.16
CA GLU A 44 8.12 1.49 6.28
C GLU A 44 8.47 2.51 5.19
N CYS A 45 7.54 2.74 4.27
CA CYS A 45 7.64 3.73 3.21
C CYS A 45 7.28 5.11 3.78
N THR A 46 8.25 6.03 3.77
CA THR A 46 8.13 7.35 4.40
C THR A 46 7.35 8.37 3.57
N ASP A 47 7.26 8.19 2.27
CA ASP A 47 6.45 9.04 1.38
C ASP A 47 5.02 8.49 1.23
N PRO A 48 3.97 9.30 1.49
CA PRO A 48 2.57 8.88 1.37
C PRO A 48 2.16 8.51 -0.07
N THR A 49 2.92 8.95 -1.08
CA THR A 49 2.71 8.58 -2.49
C THR A 49 3.32 7.22 -2.84
N ASN A 50 4.03 6.59 -1.90
CA ASN A 50 4.63 5.29 -2.14
C ASN A 50 3.59 4.18 -2.28
N ARG A 51 3.88 3.28 -3.20
CA ARG A 51 3.22 2.00 -3.46
C ARG A 51 4.14 0.87 -3.04
N CYS A 52 3.54 -0.23 -2.61
CA CYS A 52 4.27 -1.48 -2.54
C CYS A 52 4.36 -2.07 -3.94
N PHE A 53 5.53 -2.51 -4.35
CA PHE A 53 5.69 -3.28 -5.59
C PHE A 53 6.08 -4.73 -5.30
N TRP A 54 5.74 -5.58 -6.25
CA TRP A 54 6.18 -6.97 -6.35
C TRP A 54 6.61 -7.21 -7.80
N ARG A 55 7.82 -7.69 -7.99
CA ARG A 55 8.39 -8.05 -9.29
C ARG A 55 8.90 -9.48 -9.24
N LYS A 56 8.62 -10.22 -10.30
CA LYS A 56 9.10 -11.56 -10.53
C LYS A 56 9.76 -11.64 -11.89
N VAL A 57 10.95 -12.20 -11.95
CA VAL A 57 11.64 -12.52 -13.19
C VAL A 57 11.84 -14.03 -13.24
N THR A 58 11.29 -14.65 -14.27
CA THR A 58 11.33 -16.09 -14.47
C THR A 58 12.61 -16.50 -15.18
N GLY A 59 13.23 -17.58 -14.71
CA GLY A 59 14.44 -18.14 -15.33
C GLY A 59 15.71 -17.31 -15.20
N GLU A 60 15.71 -16.23 -14.40
CA GLU A 60 16.89 -15.38 -14.19
C GLU A 60 18.06 -16.14 -13.54
N THR A 61 17.76 -17.14 -12.71
CA THR A 61 18.78 -17.98 -12.06
C THR A 61 18.55 -19.47 -12.32
N ARG A 62 19.63 -20.25 -12.21
CA ARG A 62 19.54 -21.72 -12.23
C ARG A 62 18.76 -22.30 -11.04
N GLU A 63 18.63 -21.53 -9.96
CA GLU A 63 17.93 -21.93 -8.73
C GLU A 63 16.42 -21.65 -8.78
N GLY A 64 15.95 -20.89 -9.79
CA GLY A 64 14.54 -20.58 -10.00
C GLY A 64 14.28 -19.10 -10.29
N ASP A 65 13.01 -18.72 -10.10
CA ASP A 65 12.54 -17.36 -10.33
C ASP A 65 13.09 -16.39 -9.28
N MET A 66 13.50 -15.19 -9.70
CA MET A 66 13.87 -14.09 -8.82
C MET A 66 12.63 -13.30 -8.42
N ILE A 67 12.55 -12.90 -7.15
CA ILE A 67 11.50 -12.04 -6.61
C ILE A 67 12.16 -10.80 -6.00
N GLU A 68 11.59 -9.65 -6.32
CA GLU A 68 11.92 -8.37 -5.71
C GLU A 68 10.65 -7.70 -5.18
N ARG A 69 10.73 -7.11 -4.00
CA ARG A 69 9.63 -6.42 -3.32
C ARG A 69 10.17 -5.19 -2.60
N GLY A 70 9.35 -4.15 -2.52
CA GLY A 70 9.68 -2.97 -1.73
C GLY A 70 8.70 -1.82 -1.92
N CYS A 71 9.17 -0.62 -1.57
CA CYS A 71 8.48 0.63 -1.80
C CYS A 71 8.93 1.25 -3.13
N THR A 72 8.00 1.83 -3.89
CA THR A 72 8.29 2.66 -5.06
C THR A 72 7.24 3.78 -5.14
N ASN A 73 7.46 4.80 -5.95
CA ASN A 73 6.44 5.83 -6.21
C ASN A 73 5.59 5.46 -7.45
N GLU A 74 4.62 6.30 -7.80
CA GLU A 74 3.76 6.12 -8.96
C GLU A 74 4.57 5.91 -10.26
N ASP A 75 5.51 6.82 -10.54
CA ASP A 75 6.31 6.80 -11.75
C ASP A 75 7.21 5.56 -11.82
N GLY A 76 7.82 5.19 -10.71
CA GLY A 76 8.67 4.01 -10.59
C GLY A 76 7.87 2.73 -10.83
N CYS A 77 6.64 2.65 -10.32
CA CYS A 77 5.74 1.56 -10.61
C CYS A 77 5.45 1.43 -12.12
N ASP A 78 5.06 2.53 -12.76
CA ASP A 78 4.73 2.56 -14.19
C ASP A 78 5.93 2.14 -15.06
N ILE A 79 7.13 2.60 -14.72
CA ILE A 79 8.36 2.23 -15.41
C ILE A 79 8.62 0.72 -15.26
N MET A 80 8.51 0.17 -14.04
CA MET A 80 8.75 -1.26 -13.81
C MET A 80 7.69 -2.14 -14.48
N MET A 81 6.42 -1.70 -14.53
CA MET A 81 5.36 -2.41 -15.24
C MET A 81 5.63 -2.44 -16.75
N LYS A 82 5.95 -1.29 -17.36
CA LYS A 82 6.28 -1.20 -18.80
C LYS A 82 7.53 -1.98 -19.17
N ALA A 83 8.55 -1.97 -18.31
CA ALA A 83 9.76 -2.76 -18.51
C ALA A 83 9.46 -4.27 -18.57
N CYS A 84 8.54 -4.75 -17.73
CA CYS A 84 8.21 -6.16 -17.67
C CYS A 84 7.19 -6.62 -18.72
N GLU A 85 6.28 -5.75 -19.15
CA GLU A 85 5.30 -6.04 -20.21
C GLU A 85 5.99 -6.48 -21.52
N ASN A 86 7.17 -5.93 -21.81
CA ASN A 86 7.93 -6.25 -23.02
C ASN A 86 8.81 -7.52 -22.91
N SER A 87 8.97 -8.09 -21.72
CA SER A 87 10.01 -9.09 -21.46
C SER A 87 9.51 -10.54 -21.51
N GLY A 88 8.21 -10.81 -21.48
CA GLY A 88 7.61 -12.17 -21.48
C GLY A 88 7.88 -13.01 -20.21
N ASP A 89 9.10 -12.96 -19.71
CA ASP A 89 9.61 -13.65 -18.53
C ASP A 89 9.60 -12.75 -17.27
N CYS A 90 8.94 -11.60 -17.32
CA CYS A 90 8.80 -10.73 -16.16
C CYS A 90 7.33 -10.44 -15.83
N LYS A 91 7.02 -10.37 -14.54
CA LYS A 91 5.74 -9.91 -14.02
C LYS A 91 5.95 -8.89 -12.91
N THR A 92 5.34 -7.72 -13.06
CA THR A 92 5.40 -6.64 -12.06
C THR A 92 4.01 -6.17 -11.72
N THR A 93 3.80 -5.84 -10.45
CA THR A 93 2.53 -5.30 -9.94
C THR A 93 2.78 -4.35 -8.77
N CYS A 94 1.94 -3.33 -8.62
CA CYS A 94 1.99 -2.43 -7.47
C CYS A 94 0.62 -2.24 -6.82
N CYS A 95 0.63 -1.85 -5.56
CA CYS A 95 -0.58 -1.69 -4.76
C CYS A 95 -0.38 -0.67 -3.62
N HIS A 96 -1.49 -0.20 -3.03
CA HIS A 96 -1.52 0.87 -2.03
C HIS A 96 -1.94 0.43 -0.63
N GLN A 97 -2.09 -0.87 -0.36
CA GLN A 97 -2.47 -1.31 0.99
C GLN A 97 -1.21 -1.75 1.73
N ASP A 98 -1.22 -1.65 3.05
CA ASP A 98 -0.09 -2.16 3.83
C ASP A 98 0.10 -3.66 3.54
N LEU A 99 1.35 -4.04 3.31
CA LEU A 99 1.78 -5.42 3.09
C LEU A 99 1.06 -6.10 1.90
N CYS A 100 0.50 -5.31 0.97
CA CYS A 100 -0.28 -5.83 -0.15
C CYS A 100 0.57 -6.64 -1.15
N ASN A 101 1.89 -6.44 -1.14
CA ASN A 101 2.85 -7.18 -1.94
C ASN A 101 3.26 -8.54 -1.31
N SER A 102 2.43 -9.12 -0.43
CA SER A 102 2.68 -10.38 0.30
C SER A 102 2.53 -11.65 -0.53
N ALA A 103 1.52 -11.72 -1.39
CA ALA A 103 1.26 -12.89 -2.23
C ALA A 103 0.50 -12.55 -3.53
N VAL A 104 0.02 -11.31 -3.68
CA VAL A 104 -1.13 -11.00 -4.53
C VAL A 104 -0.86 -9.76 -5.38
N ALA A 105 -0.75 -10.00 -6.67
CA ALA A 105 -1.56 -9.28 -7.63
C ALA A 105 -1.92 -10.20 -8.81
N ASN A 106 -2.27 -11.44 -8.49
CA ASN A 106 -3.25 -12.17 -9.30
C ASN A 106 -4.65 -11.66 -8.91
N GLY A 107 -5.05 -10.51 -9.45
CA GLY A 107 -6.45 -10.30 -9.83
C GLY A 107 -7.44 -9.57 -8.89
N ILE A 108 -7.05 -8.90 -7.80
CA ILE A 108 -8.03 -8.14 -7.00
C ILE A 108 -7.57 -6.69 -6.84
N THR A 109 -8.04 -5.85 -7.75
CA THR A 109 -8.26 -4.42 -7.53
C THR A 109 -9.15 -4.27 -6.30
N SER A 110 -8.56 -3.99 -5.13
CA SER A 110 -9.31 -3.70 -3.91
C SER A 110 -9.90 -2.28 -3.98
N ASN A 111 -11.01 -2.16 -4.71
CA ASN A 111 -11.85 -0.95 -4.70
C ASN A 111 -12.96 -1.05 -3.63
N THR A 112 -12.65 -1.59 -2.45
CA THR A 112 -13.63 -1.87 -1.38
C THR A 112 -13.61 -0.85 -0.22
N CYS A 113 -12.85 0.25 -0.32
CA CYS A 113 -12.91 1.31 0.69
C CYS A 113 -14.09 2.29 0.54
N THR A 114 -14.93 2.15 -0.50
CA THR A 114 -16.01 3.12 -0.78
C THR A 114 -17.39 2.73 -0.23
N PHE A 115 -17.58 1.50 0.25
CA PHE A 115 -18.91 1.01 0.66
C PHE A 115 -19.32 1.31 2.10
N LEU A 116 -18.38 1.63 3.00
CA LEU A 116 -18.70 1.95 4.40
C LEU A 116 -19.14 3.42 4.61
N GLY A 117 -18.65 4.36 3.78
CA GLY A 117 -19.05 5.76 3.88
C GLY A 117 -20.50 6.03 3.45
N LEU A 118 -21.01 5.27 2.48
CA LEU A 118 -22.38 5.43 1.96
C LEU A 118 -23.45 4.97 2.97
N LEU A 119 -23.18 3.97 3.79
CA LEU A 119 -24.13 3.53 4.84
C LEU A 119 -24.28 4.56 5.96
N VAL A 120 -23.20 5.25 6.34
CA VAL A 120 -23.25 6.30 7.37
C VAL A 120 -24.04 7.52 6.89
N ILE A 121 -23.85 7.95 5.63
CA ILE A 121 -24.59 9.07 5.06
C ILE A 121 -26.09 8.75 4.95
N ILE A 122 -26.46 7.53 4.54
CA ILE A 122 -27.87 7.12 4.48
C ILE A 122 -28.51 7.09 5.87
N LEU A 123 -27.80 6.63 6.90
CA LEU A 123 -28.32 6.61 8.28
C LEU A 123 -28.49 8.02 8.87
N ILE A 124 -27.56 8.94 8.58
CA ILE A 124 -27.66 10.35 9.02
C ILE A 124 -28.84 11.03 8.31
N LEU A 125 -28.97 10.87 6.99
CA LEU A 125 -30.09 11.44 6.23
C LEU A 125 -31.45 10.85 6.63
N ARG A 126 -31.51 9.60 7.10
CA ARG A 126 -32.76 9.00 7.58
C ARG A 126 -33.20 9.53 8.94
N TRP A 127 -32.27 10.05 9.75
CA TRP A 127 -32.57 10.52 11.11
C TRP A 127 -33.06 11.99 11.12
N GLU A 128 -32.66 12.82 10.15
CA GLU A 128 -33.17 14.20 10.05
C GLU A 128 -34.58 14.32 9.47
N VAL A 129 -35.14 13.25 8.88
CA VAL A 129 -36.44 13.27 8.18
C VAL A 129 -37.57 12.61 9.01
N SER A 130 -37.29 12.14 10.23
CA SER A 130 -38.30 11.59 11.17
C SER A 130 -38.41 12.47 12.41
#